data_AF-A0A410TS36-F1
#
_entry.id   AF-A0A410TS36-F1
#
_cell.length_a   1.000
_cell.length_b   1.000
_cell.length_c   1.000
_cell.angle_alpha   90.00
_cell.angle_beta   90.00
_cell.angle_gamma   90.00
#
_symmetry.space_group_name_H-M   'P 1'
#
loop_
_entity.id
_entity.type
_entity.pdbx_description
1 polymer ?
#
loop_
_entity_poly.entity_id
_entity_poly.type
_entity_poly.pdbx_seq_one_letter_code
_entity_poly.pdbx_strand_id
1 'polypeptide(L)'
;MADDARADGPESTAAGEARAEALAGGSEAQRASGSDRHSPSGNRALPGDSRTQSGDGVPTVALDASALMAPVEADLRLFEELDRLLGGYGTVVPAAVSAELDGLRGGNGAAATAASVGADLAERAETVETDESYADDALVALAAAGRVDAVVTNDGPLANRVLDAGAPVIALRGRNTLAITEP
;
A
#
# COMPACT_ATOMS: atom_id res chain seq x y z
N MET A 1 -2.43 55.46 35.09
CA MET A 1 -1.55 55.50 33.91
C MET A 1 -1.64 54.10 33.32
N ALA A 2 -2.69 53.82 32.52
CA ALA A 2 -2.73 53.91 31.04
C ALA A 2 -1.68 52.94 30.44
N ASP A 3 -1.96 51.95 29.60
CA ASP A 3 -2.93 51.71 28.51
C ASP A 3 -3.06 50.17 28.36
N ASP A 4 -4.23 49.54 28.38
CA ASP A 4 -5.15 49.25 27.25
C ASP A 4 -4.47 48.83 25.93
N ALA A 5 -4.50 47.54 25.62
CA ALA A 5 -4.28 47.02 24.27
C ALA A 5 -5.13 45.77 24.07
N ARG A 6 -6.43 46.02 23.86
CA ARG A 6 -7.33 45.11 23.13
C ARG A 6 -6.90 45.09 21.66
N ALA A 7 -6.69 43.91 21.11
CA ALA A 7 -6.83 43.69 19.67
C ALA A 7 -7.99 42.71 19.48
N ASP A 8 -9.18 43.29 19.34
CA ASP A 8 -10.31 42.67 18.67
C ASP A 8 -10.16 42.99 17.18
N GLY A 9 -10.47 42.01 16.35
CA GLY A 9 -10.43 42.14 14.89
C GLY A 9 -11.28 41.03 14.30
N PRO A 10 -12.57 41.28 14.03
CA PRO A 10 -13.44 40.34 13.35
C PRO A 10 -13.55 40.64 11.84
N GLU A 11 -14.23 39.70 11.17
CA GLU A 11 -14.82 39.78 9.82
C GLU A 11 -13.82 39.52 8.66
N SER A 12 -14.14 38.77 7.61
CA SER A 12 -15.40 38.77 6.86
C SER A 12 -15.54 37.52 5.96
N THR A 13 -16.72 36.89 6.08
CA THR A 13 -17.63 36.35 5.04
C THR A 13 -17.20 36.29 3.57
N ALA A 14 -17.52 35.15 2.91
CA ALA A 14 -18.30 34.98 1.66
C ALA A 14 -18.05 33.55 1.11
N ALA A 15 -19.02 32.63 1.09
CA ALA A 15 -20.14 32.52 0.15
C ALA A 15 -19.70 32.45 -1.33
N GLY A 16 -19.96 31.31 -1.99
CA GLY A 16 -19.69 31.13 -3.41
C GLY A 16 -20.11 29.75 -3.93
N GLU A 17 -21.42 29.58 -4.08
CA GLU A 17 -22.04 28.49 -4.83
C GLU A 17 -21.52 28.42 -6.27
N ALA A 18 -21.26 27.21 -6.78
CA ALA A 18 -21.25 26.94 -8.22
C ALA A 18 -22.16 25.75 -8.53
N ARG A 19 -23.29 26.11 -9.13
CA ARG A 19 -24.34 25.26 -9.69
C ARG A 19 -23.97 24.76 -11.10
N ALA A 20 -24.62 23.66 -11.47
CA ALA A 20 -25.20 23.34 -12.78
C ALA A 20 -24.33 22.68 -13.89
N GLU A 21 -24.62 21.40 -14.08
CA GLU A 21 -25.18 20.75 -15.29
C GLU A 21 -24.71 21.19 -16.70
N ALA A 22 -24.28 20.20 -17.49
CA ALA A 22 -24.50 20.17 -18.94
C ALA A 22 -24.88 18.76 -19.40
N LEU A 23 -25.94 18.73 -20.20
CA LEU A 23 -26.71 17.61 -20.74
C LEU A 23 -26.21 17.14 -22.12
N ALA A 24 -26.66 15.92 -22.48
CA ALA A 24 -26.94 15.40 -23.83
C ALA A 24 -25.73 15.12 -24.76
N GLY A 25 -25.70 14.07 -25.58
CA GLY A 25 -26.69 13.12 -26.06
C GLY A 25 -26.29 12.71 -27.49
N GLY A 26 -26.60 11.49 -27.95
CA GLY A 26 -26.50 11.13 -29.37
C GLY A 26 -26.16 9.67 -29.66
N SER A 27 -27.19 8.91 -30.03
CA SER A 27 -27.14 7.56 -30.59
C SER A 27 -26.98 7.60 -32.12
N GLU A 28 -26.41 6.54 -32.72
CA GLU A 28 -26.77 5.89 -34.01
C GLU A 28 -25.72 4.78 -34.29
N ALA A 29 -26.05 3.47 -34.36
CA ALA A 29 -26.63 2.74 -35.50
C ALA A 29 -25.74 2.81 -36.77
N GLN A 30 -25.41 1.78 -37.57
CA GLN A 30 -25.75 0.36 -37.65
C GLN A 30 -24.96 -0.25 -38.84
N ARG A 31 -24.74 -1.59 -38.83
CA ARG A 31 -24.45 -2.53 -39.94
C ARG A 31 -23.02 -2.63 -40.51
N ALA A 32 -22.48 -3.85 -40.44
CA ALA A 32 -22.32 -4.68 -41.63
C ALA A 32 -22.28 -6.16 -41.25
N SER A 33 -22.96 -6.97 -42.06
CA SER A 33 -23.06 -8.42 -42.03
C SER A 33 -21.96 -9.01 -42.92
N GLY A 34 -21.43 -10.18 -42.58
CA GLY A 34 -20.50 -10.91 -43.43
C GLY A 34 -20.11 -12.25 -42.79
N SER A 35 -20.89 -13.28 -43.10
CA SER A 35 -20.59 -14.68 -42.80
C SER A 35 -19.37 -15.15 -43.58
N ASP A 36 -18.52 -15.99 -42.99
CA ASP A 36 -18.14 -17.25 -43.64
C ASP A 36 -17.48 -18.25 -42.68
N ARG A 37 -17.89 -19.50 -42.87
CA ARG A 37 -17.52 -20.70 -42.11
C ARG A 37 -16.30 -21.34 -42.77
N HIS A 38 -15.30 -21.80 -42.00
CA HIS A 38 -14.86 -23.20 -41.94
C HIS A 38 -13.58 -23.34 -41.10
N SER A 39 -13.61 -24.25 -40.12
CA SER A 39 -12.41 -24.82 -39.49
C SER A 39 -11.62 -25.69 -40.49
N PRO A 40 -10.36 -26.04 -40.19
CA PRO A 40 -10.17 -27.34 -39.55
C PRO A 40 -9.01 -27.42 -38.53
N SER A 41 -9.23 -28.31 -37.57
CA SER A 41 -8.29 -29.29 -37.02
C SER A 41 -6.99 -28.83 -36.36
N GLY A 42 -6.96 -28.97 -35.04
CA GLY A 42 -5.86 -29.67 -34.37
C GLY A 42 -4.68 -28.82 -33.90
N ASN A 43 -4.74 -28.32 -32.67
CA ASN A 43 -3.68 -28.68 -31.73
C ASN A 43 -4.19 -28.69 -30.29
N ARG A 44 -4.09 -29.85 -29.65
CA ARG A 44 -4.37 -30.07 -28.23
C ARG A 44 -3.08 -29.70 -27.47
N ALA A 45 -3.00 -28.48 -26.98
CA ALA A 45 -2.06 -28.13 -25.92
C ALA A 45 -2.76 -28.32 -24.57
N LEU A 46 -2.18 -29.18 -23.73
CA LEU A 46 -2.52 -29.33 -22.31
C LEU A 46 -1.85 -28.21 -21.49
N PRO A 47 -2.32 -27.94 -20.26
CA PRO A 47 -2.17 -26.65 -19.61
C PRO A 47 -0.80 -26.49 -18.97
N GLY A 48 -0.21 -25.31 -19.13
CA GLY A 48 1.09 -25.02 -18.55
C GLY A 48 1.48 -23.55 -18.62
N ASP A 49 0.52 -22.64 -18.74
CA ASP A 49 0.80 -21.23 -18.51
C ASP A 49 0.24 -20.88 -17.13
N SER A 50 0.92 -21.36 -16.09
CA SER A 50 1.08 -20.53 -14.91
C SER A 50 1.60 -19.21 -15.45
N ARG A 51 0.77 -18.18 -15.42
CA ARG A 51 1.19 -16.81 -15.70
C ARG A 51 2.38 -16.50 -14.79
N THR A 52 3.58 -16.77 -15.28
CA THR A 52 4.68 -15.85 -15.13
C THR A 52 4.20 -14.57 -15.80
N GLN A 53 3.43 -13.78 -15.05
CA GLN A 53 3.69 -12.36 -15.11
C GLN A 53 5.06 -12.19 -14.48
N SER A 54 6.10 -12.52 -15.25
CA SER A 54 7.40 -11.92 -15.04
C SER A 54 7.15 -10.44 -15.32
N GLY A 55 6.80 -9.70 -14.28
CA GLY A 55 7.01 -8.26 -14.32
C GLY A 55 8.50 -8.09 -14.58
N ASP A 56 8.85 -7.45 -15.68
CA ASP A 56 10.24 -7.15 -16.07
C ASP A 56 10.92 -6.13 -15.12
N GLY A 57 10.46 -6.08 -13.86
CA GLY A 57 10.90 -5.18 -12.80
C GLY A 57 11.05 -5.93 -11.48
N VAL A 58 11.96 -5.45 -10.65
CA VAL A 58 12.17 -5.95 -9.29
C VAL A 58 10.90 -5.65 -8.46
N PRO A 59 10.27 -6.65 -7.81
CA PRO A 59 9.05 -6.44 -7.02
C PRO A 59 9.20 -5.33 -5.98
N THR A 60 8.21 -4.47 -5.83
CA THR A 60 8.19 -3.40 -4.83
C THR A 60 7.30 -3.79 -3.66
N VAL A 61 7.85 -3.75 -2.45
CA VAL A 61 7.17 -4.22 -1.24
C VAL A 61 7.00 -3.07 -0.26
N ALA A 62 5.76 -2.81 0.19
CA ALA A 62 5.50 -1.83 1.24
C ALA A 62 5.71 -2.43 2.62
N LEU A 63 6.38 -1.71 3.52
CA LEU A 63 6.59 -2.13 4.90
C LEU A 63 5.67 -1.34 5.84
N ASP A 64 4.91 -2.05 6.66
CA ASP A 64 4.13 -1.51 7.77
C ASP A 64 4.99 -1.34 9.05
N ALA A 65 4.55 -0.48 9.98
CA ALA A 65 5.17 -0.32 11.29
C ALA A 65 5.23 -1.65 12.06
N SER A 66 4.15 -2.46 12.03
CA SER A 66 4.12 -3.76 12.70
C SER A 66 5.18 -4.74 12.18
N ALA A 67 5.50 -4.68 10.89
CA ALA A 67 6.58 -5.47 10.30
C ALA A 67 7.96 -4.92 10.66
N LEU A 68 8.11 -3.59 10.69
CA LEU A 68 9.37 -2.92 11.04
C LEU A 68 9.74 -3.10 12.52
N MET A 69 8.76 -3.27 13.41
CA MET A 69 8.97 -3.52 14.84
C MET A 69 9.19 -5.01 15.17
N ALA A 70 8.77 -5.92 14.30
CA ALA A 70 8.86 -7.36 14.49
C ALA A 70 10.27 -7.93 14.77
N PRO A 71 11.39 -7.31 14.34
CA PRO A 71 12.72 -7.78 14.73
C PRO A 71 12.97 -7.76 16.22
N VAL A 72 12.39 -6.79 16.93
CA VAL A 72 12.47 -6.72 18.40
C VAL A 72 11.37 -7.55 19.05
N GLU A 73 10.16 -7.54 18.49
CA GLU A 73 8.99 -8.16 19.12
C GLU A 73 8.90 -9.68 18.91
N ALA A 74 9.46 -10.19 17.82
CA ALA A 74 9.32 -11.58 17.37
C ALA A 74 10.64 -12.24 16.96
N ASP A 75 11.79 -11.60 17.21
CA ASP A 75 13.12 -12.09 16.76
C ASP A 75 13.16 -12.36 15.25
N LEU A 76 12.44 -11.54 14.48
CA LEU A 76 12.34 -11.64 13.03
C LEU A 76 13.54 -10.97 12.36
N ARG A 77 14.24 -11.71 11.51
CA ARG A 77 15.26 -11.13 10.63
C ARG A 77 14.62 -10.63 9.34
N LEU A 78 13.93 -9.49 9.43
CA LEU A 78 13.01 -8.98 8.39
C LEU A 78 13.59 -9.05 6.97
N PHE A 79 14.74 -8.40 6.74
CA PHE A 79 15.36 -8.35 5.40
C PHE A 79 15.93 -9.70 4.96
N GLU A 80 16.50 -10.51 5.87
CA GLU A 80 16.96 -11.87 5.52
C GLU A 80 15.79 -12.76 5.08
N GLU A 81 14.62 -12.62 5.71
CA GLU A 81 13.42 -13.36 5.34
C GLU A 81 12.78 -12.86 4.04
N LEU A 82 12.83 -11.55 3.77
CA LEU A 82 12.43 -11.00 2.46
C LEU A 82 13.37 -11.47 1.35
N ASP A 83 14.68 -11.46 1.57
CA ASP A 83 15.68 -12.01 0.64
C ASP A 83 15.40 -13.50 0.37
N ARG A 84 15.09 -14.28 1.41
CA ARG A 84 14.74 -15.70 1.29
C ARG A 84 13.48 -15.93 0.46
N LEU A 85 12.46 -15.09 0.62
CA LEU A 85 11.17 -15.26 -0.05
C LEU A 85 11.17 -14.77 -1.49
N LEU A 86 11.78 -13.60 -1.74
CA LEU A 86 11.64 -12.87 -2.99
C LEU A 86 12.91 -12.91 -3.85
N GLY A 87 14.08 -13.14 -3.24
CA GLY A 87 15.38 -13.10 -3.91
C GLY A 87 15.87 -11.69 -4.26
N GLY A 88 15.00 -10.84 -4.80
CA GLY A 88 15.26 -9.42 -5.05
C GLY A 88 13.98 -8.61 -5.01
N TYR A 89 14.04 -7.42 -4.40
CA TYR A 89 12.90 -6.53 -4.21
C TYR A 89 13.38 -5.10 -3.96
N GLY A 90 12.52 -4.12 -4.24
CA GLY A 90 12.59 -2.78 -3.69
C GLY A 90 11.68 -2.68 -2.47
N THR A 91 12.05 -1.86 -1.49
CA THR A 91 11.20 -1.58 -0.33
C THR A 91 10.75 -0.14 -0.34
N VAL A 92 9.48 0.08 -0.02
CA VAL A 92 8.91 1.41 0.21
C VAL A 92 8.27 1.48 1.59
N VAL A 93 8.27 2.66 2.17
CA VAL A 93 7.57 2.97 3.42
C VAL A 93 6.76 4.26 3.22
N PRO A 94 5.44 4.24 3.42
CA PRO A 94 4.65 5.47 3.41
C PRO A 94 5.14 6.45 4.48
N ALA A 95 5.15 7.76 4.18
CA ALA A 95 5.52 8.79 5.15
C ALA A 95 4.67 8.71 6.44
N ALA A 96 3.40 8.32 6.33
CA ALA A 96 2.52 8.08 7.49
C ALA A 96 3.02 6.98 8.44
N VAL A 97 3.62 5.91 7.90
CA VAL A 97 4.24 4.83 8.70
C VAL A 97 5.48 5.34 9.44
N SER A 98 6.33 6.12 8.76
CA SER A 98 7.51 6.75 9.39
C SER A 98 7.09 7.69 10.54
N ALA A 99 6.04 8.49 10.33
CA ALA A 99 5.51 9.39 11.35
C ALA A 99 4.95 8.63 12.58
N GLU A 100 4.32 7.49 12.36
CA GLU A 100 3.86 6.62 13.45
C GLU A 100 5.03 6.07 14.27
N LEU A 101 6.07 5.54 13.62
CA LEU A 101 7.28 5.06 14.29
C LEU A 101 7.95 6.17 15.11
N ASP A 102 8.01 7.39 14.58
CA ASP A 102 8.53 8.57 15.28
C ASP A 102 7.70 8.93 16.53
N GLY A 103 6.38 8.77 16.47
CA GLY A 103 5.51 8.92 17.64
C GLY A 103 5.77 7.82 18.68
N LEU A 104 5.86 6.57 18.26
CA LEU A 104 6.01 5.40 19.13
C LEU A 104 7.38 5.37 19.84
N ARG A 105 8.46 5.73 19.14
CA ARG A 105 9.81 5.77 19.74
C ARG A 105 9.97 6.84 20.82
N GLY A 106 9.11 7.86 20.84
CA GLY A 106 9.03 8.86 21.92
C GLY A 106 8.42 8.30 23.22
N GLY A 107 7.89 7.08 23.20
CA GLY A 107 7.33 6.39 24.35
C GLY A 107 8.39 5.79 25.29
N ASN A 108 8.00 4.76 26.04
CA ASN A 108 8.88 4.04 26.96
C ASN A 108 8.73 2.52 26.83
N GLY A 109 9.76 1.78 27.23
CA GLY A 109 9.73 0.31 27.31
C GLY A 109 9.93 -0.39 25.97
N ALA A 110 9.50 -1.66 25.89
CA ALA A 110 9.77 -2.53 24.76
C ALA A 110 9.24 -1.97 23.43
N ALA A 111 8.04 -1.38 23.43
CA ALA A 111 7.44 -0.79 22.23
C ALA A 111 8.27 0.39 21.69
N ALA A 112 8.77 1.28 22.56
CA ALA A 112 9.62 2.39 22.13
C ALA A 112 10.97 1.93 21.58
N THR A 113 11.55 0.86 22.18
CA THR A 113 12.75 0.21 21.64
C THR A 113 12.48 -0.42 20.28
N ALA A 114 11.37 -1.13 20.13
CA ALA A 114 10.98 -1.75 18.87
C ALA A 114 10.73 -0.70 17.77
N ALA A 115 10.05 0.40 18.09
CA ALA A 115 9.82 1.51 17.17
C ALA A 115 11.13 2.23 16.79
N SER A 116 12.08 2.37 17.72
CA SER A 116 13.40 2.93 17.42
C SER A 116 14.16 2.07 16.41
N VAL A 117 14.20 0.75 16.63
CA VAL A 117 14.79 -0.18 15.67
C VAL A 117 14.02 -0.18 14.36
N GLY A 118 12.68 -0.13 14.41
CA GLY A 118 11.83 -0.04 13.24
C GLY A 118 12.10 1.20 12.38
N ALA A 119 12.32 2.36 13.01
CA ALA A 119 12.70 3.59 12.32
C ALA A 119 14.07 3.45 11.62
N ASP A 120 15.07 2.88 12.30
CA ASP A 120 16.39 2.60 11.69
C ASP A 120 16.29 1.64 10.49
N LEU A 121 15.34 0.69 10.53
CA LEU A 121 15.07 -0.22 9.41
C LEU A 121 14.33 0.46 8.27
N ALA A 122 13.42 1.39 8.57
CA ALA A 122 12.69 2.17 7.58
C ALA A 122 13.61 3.04 6.73
N GLU A 123 14.74 3.52 7.27
CA GLU A 123 15.76 4.27 6.51
C GLU A 123 16.37 3.50 5.33
N ARG A 124 16.22 2.17 5.30
CA ARG A 124 16.66 1.31 4.19
C ARG A 124 15.65 1.24 3.05
N ALA A 125 14.43 1.71 3.27
CA ALA A 125 13.36 1.74 2.28
C ALA A 125 13.21 3.14 1.68
N GLU A 126 12.71 3.20 0.45
CA GLU A 126 12.32 4.46 -0.15
C GLU A 126 11.07 5.01 0.55
N THR A 127 11.15 6.21 1.11
CA THR A 127 9.96 6.87 1.66
C THR A 127 9.09 7.41 0.54
N VAL A 128 7.79 7.07 0.57
CA VAL A 128 6.82 7.50 -0.44
C VAL A 128 5.69 8.32 0.18
N GLU A 129 5.28 9.37 -0.53
CA GLU A 129 4.13 10.18 -0.16
C GLU A 129 2.83 9.55 -0.67
N THR A 130 1.77 9.71 0.12
CA THR A 130 0.41 9.25 -0.13
C THR A 130 -0.58 10.35 0.28
N ASP A 131 -1.77 10.34 -0.29
CA ASP A 131 -2.81 11.33 0.08
C ASP A 131 -3.46 10.98 1.43
N GLU A 132 -3.28 9.75 1.89
CA GLU A 132 -3.80 9.21 3.14
C GLU A 132 -2.91 9.60 4.33
N SER A 133 -3.54 10.11 5.39
CA SER A 133 -2.85 10.49 6.63
C SER A 133 -2.70 9.35 7.63
N TYR A 134 -3.47 8.26 7.48
CA TYR A 134 -3.37 7.07 8.32
C TYR A 134 -2.49 6.01 7.64
N ALA A 135 -1.58 5.40 8.39
CA ALA A 135 -0.62 4.41 7.89
C ALA A 135 -1.30 3.24 7.15
N ASP A 136 -2.29 2.61 7.78
CA ASP A 136 -3.08 1.54 7.17
C ASP A 136 -3.74 1.95 5.86
N ASP A 137 -4.31 3.15 5.82
CA ASP A 137 -5.01 3.67 4.64
C ASP A 137 -4.02 3.93 3.51
N ALA A 138 -2.85 4.48 3.82
CA ALA A 138 -1.76 4.70 2.86
C ALA A 138 -1.26 3.39 2.25
N LEU A 139 -1.08 2.34 3.06
CA LEU A 139 -0.66 1.02 2.58
C LEU A 139 -1.72 0.39 1.67
N VAL A 140 -3.00 0.46 2.04
CA VAL A 140 -4.10 -0.04 1.21
C VAL A 140 -4.24 0.76 -0.08
N ALA A 141 -4.04 2.09 -0.04
CA ALA A 141 -4.08 2.93 -1.23
C ALA A 141 -2.95 2.60 -2.22
N LEU A 142 -1.73 2.36 -1.72
CA LEU A 142 -0.61 1.90 -2.55
C LEU A 142 -0.90 0.55 -3.20
N ALA A 143 -1.45 -0.39 -2.44
CA ALA A 143 -1.84 -1.71 -2.94
C ALA A 143 -2.94 -1.62 -4.00
N ALA A 144 -4.03 -0.90 -3.71
CA ALA A 144 -5.17 -0.73 -4.62
C ALA A 144 -4.78 0.01 -5.91
N ALA A 145 -3.81 0.92 -5.84
CA ALA A 145 -3.28 1.62 -7.01
C ALA A 145 -2.28 0.79 -7.83
N GLY A 146 -1.91 -0.42 -7.39
CA GLY A 146 -0.89 -1.26 -8.02
C GLY A 146 0.50 -0.63 -7.98
N ARG A 147 0.77 0.26 -7.02
CA ARG A 147 2.09 0.90 -6.83
C ARG A 147 3.07 -0.01 -6.09
N VAL A 148 2.57 -1.07 -5.46
CA VAL A 148 3.35 -2.08 -4.76
C VAL A 148 2.82 -3.47 -5.09
N ASP A 149 3.72 -4.44 -5.15
CA ASP A 149 3.44 -5.83 -5.49
C ASP A 149 3.07 -6.67 -4.26
N ALA A 150 3.37 -6.20 -3.05
CA ALA A 150 2.96 -6.81 -1.78
C ALA A 150 3.05 -5.82 -0.62
N VAL A 151 2.33 -6.09 0.47
CA VAL A 151 2.46 -5.40 1.75
C VAL A 151 2.99 -6.35 2.82
N VAL A 152 4.00 -5.94 3.58
CA VAL A 152 4.50 -6.67 4.74
C VAL A 152 3.84 -6.10 5.99
N THR A 153 2.96 -6.87 6.63
CA THR A 153 2.28 -6.47 7.86
C THR A 153 1.98 -7.70 8.72
N ASN A 154 2.04 -7.52 10.04
CA ASN A 154 1.57 -8.51 11.01
C ASN A 154 0.21 -8.14 11.61
N ASP A 155 -0.39 -7.02 11.18
CA ASP A 155 -1.71 -6.61 11.60
C ASP A 155 -2.79 -7.35 10.77
N GLY A 156 -3.64 -8.10 11.47
CA GLY A 156 -4.68 -8.92 10.84
C GLY A 156 -5.75 -8.11 10.10
N PRO A 157 -6.34 -7.07 10.71
CA PRO A 157 -7.26 -6.15 10.04
C PRO A 157 -6.68 -5.53 8.76
N LEU A 158 -5.46 -5.00 8.79
CA LEU A 158 -4.78 -4.44 7.62
C LEU A 158 -4.53 -5.51 6.56
N ALA A 159 -4.03 -6.69 6.95
CA ALA A 159 -3.81 -7.79 6.02
C ALA A 159 -5.07 -8.14 5.23
N ASN A 160 -6.23 -8.24 5.90
CA ASN A 160 -7.50 -8.50 5.22
C ASN A 160 -7.84 -7.40 4.23
N ARG A 161 -7.65 -6.13 4.60
CA ARG A 161 -7.93 -4.98 3.72
C ARG A 161 -7.04 -4.96 2.48
N VAL A 162 -5.76 -5.35 2.61
CA VAL A 162 -4.82 -5.43 1.49
C VAL A 162 -5.19 -6.58 0.55
N LEU A 163 -5.55 -7.75 1.09
CA LEU A 163 -6.02 -8.89 0.30
C LEU A 163 -7.32 -8.54 -0.44
N ASP A 164 -8.26 -7.87 0.23
CA ASP A 164 -9.50 -7.39 -0.40
C ASP A 164 -9.22 -6.34 -1.51
N ALA A 165 -8.12 -5.60 -1.40
CA ALA A 165 -7.64 -4.67 -2.44
C ALA A 165 -6.91 -5.38 -3.60
N GLY A 166 -6.74 -6.71 -3.54
CA GLY A 166 -6.16 -7.52 -4.61
C GLY A 166 -4.63 -7.59 -4.61
N ALA A 167 -3.98 -7.25 -3.50
CA ALA A 167 -2.53 -7.35 -3.35
C ALA A 167 -2.12 -8.46 -2.36
N PRO A 168 -1.02 -9.18 -2.62
CA PRO A 168 -0.44 -10.15 -1.68
C PRO A 168 -0.01 -9.52 -0.35
N VAL A 169 -0.10 -10.32 0.71
CA VAL A 169 0.39 -9.98 2.05
C VAL A 169 1.54 -10.89 2.45
N ILE A 170 2.61 -10.30 2.97
CA ILE A 170 3.74 -11.00 3.58
C ILE A 170 3.67 -10.81 5.09
N ALA A 171 3.53 -11.89 5.85
CA ALA A 171 3.34 -11.82 7.30
C ALA A 171 4.13 -12.91 8.03
N LEU A 172 4.30 -12.74 9.34
CA LEU A 172 4.87 -13.77 10.20
C LEU A 172 4.07 -15.07 10.11
N ARG A 173 4.80 -16.16 9.89
CA ARG A 173 4.34 -17.54 9.94
C ARG A 173 5.17 -18.29 10.95
N GLY A 174 4.51 -18.89 11.94
CA GLY A 174 5.22 -19.56 13.02
C GLY A 174 5.83 -18.55 13.99
N ARG A 175 7.11 -18.73 14.34
CA ARG A 175 7.77 -17.91 15.36
C ARG A 175 8.44 -16.67 14.80
N ASN A 176 9.23 -16.81 13.73
CA ASN A 176 10.12 -15.76 13.24
C ASN A 176 10.43 -15.88 11.73
N THR A 177 9.52 -16.49 10.96
CA THR A 177 9.68 -16.62 9.50
C THR A 177 8.56 -15.91 8.77
N LEU A 178 8.80 -15.43 7.55
CA LEU A 178 7.76 -14.82 6.71
C LEU A 178 7.13 -15.84 5.74
N ALA A 179 5.87 -15.63 5.42
CA ALA A 179 5.15 -16.32 4.34
C ALA A 179 4.25 -15.35 3.58
N ILE A 180 4.00 -15.68 2.30
CA ILE A 180 3.14 -14.91 1.40
C ILE A 180 1.72 -15.52 1.43
N THR A 181 0.71 -14.66 1.47
CA THR A 181 -0.70 -14.98 1.28
C THR A 181 -1.21 -14.21 0.07
N GLU A 182 -1.83 -14.93 -0.87
CA GLU A 182 -2.42 -14.36 -2.08
C GLU A 182 -3.88 -13.95 -1.83
N PRO A 183 -4.40 -12.92 -2.52
CA PRO A 183 -5.80 -12.49 -2.46
C PRO A 183 -6.80 -13.51 -3.04
#